data_AF-A0A9N8KEH5-F1
#
_entry.id   AF-A0A9N8KEH5-F1
#
_cell.length_a   1.000
_cell.length_b   1.000
_cell.length_c   1.000
_cell.angle_alpha   90.00
_cell.angle_beta   90.00
_cell.angle_gamma   90.00
#
_symmetry.space_group_name_H-M   'P 1'
#
loop_
_entity.id
_entity.type
_entity.pdbx_description
1 polymer ?
#
loop_
_entity_poly.entity_id
_entity_poly.type
_entity_poly.pdbx_seq_one_letter_code
_entity_poly.pdbx_strand_id
1 'polypeptide(L)'
;MPPSHRCTLCPQSRITQCNSELNMKSHLGAMHNMGPYECLVTGCGRRTNREDRNEKNHMRPSDHPAQWHRPQALANALTREASACRQAFVAAHALPPPAAAQAPAAAALPSPVAAQVPPAAAQVSAVDMPPLAGLAVSTPPAAAQAHVIAAPAPVAGPSTPPTAPAQGPSGGAPTRAYLNPVALHMMEGLKRLSVIRPDNPRKMLGEYLLRRHAGQPDDQDNILPRAAQSYTGGESWREYYHRTGIALYLVEGNRYLAHYKPQEPLKWLGQYLVTHSAEHEG
;
A
#
# COMPACT_ATOMS: atom_id res chain seq x y z
N MET A 1 2.60 -4.59 2.49
CA MET A 1 1.86 -3.94 3.59
C MET A 1 0.42 -3.74 3.14
N PRO A 2 -0.58 -4.04 3.98
CA PRO A 2 -1.97 -3.81 3.62
C PRO A 2 -2.22 -2.32 3.32
N PRO A 3 -3.21 -2.00 2.47
CA PRO A 3 -3.63 -0.62 2.29
C PRO A 3 -4.09 -0.03 3.64
N SER A 4 -3.81 1.24 3.84
CA SER A 4 -4.17 1.99 5.05
C SER A 4 -4.86 3.31 4.73
N HIS A 5 -4.93 3.68 3.45
CA HIS A 5 -5.51 4.92 2.95
C HIS A 5 -6.33 4.62 1.70
N ARG A 6 -7.46 5.33 1.53
CA ARG A 6 -8.32 5.29 0.36
C ARG A 6 -8.51 6.71 -0.14
N CYS A 7 -8.11 7.01 -1.38
CA CYS A 7 -8.27 8.36 -1.92
C CYS A 7 -9.76 8.71 -2.01
N THR A 8 -10.17 9.80 -1.37
CA THR A 8 -11.55 10.33 -1.35
C THR A 8 -11.87 11.17 -2.59
N LEU A 9 -10.84 11.67 -3.29
CA LEU A 9 -10.98 12.50 -4.49
C LEU A 9 -11.00 11.70 -5.79
N CYS A 10 -10.59 10.42 -5.74
CA CYS A 10 -10.71 9.53 -6.89
C CYS A 10 -12.19 9.22 -7.17
N PRO A 11 -12.61 9.15 -8.45
CA PRO A 11 -13.93 8.67 -8.80
C PRO A 11 -14.12 7.23 -8.29
N GLN A 12 -15.34 6.87 -7.91
CA GLN A 12 -15.64 5.58 -7.27
C GLN A 12 -15.20 4.37 -8.11
N SER A 13 -15.16 4.51 -9.44
CA SER A 13 -14.70 3.49 -10.39
C SER A 13 -13.18 3.28 -10.43
N ARG A 14 -12.38 4.20 -9.86
CA ARG A 14 -10.91 4.16 -9.87
C ARG A 14 -10.29 4.59 -8.56
N ILE A 15 -10.81 4.06 -7.45
CA ILE A 15 -10.30 4.41 -6.13
C ILE A 15 -8.91 3.83 -5.94
N THR A 16 -7.93 4.73 -5.79
CA THR A 16 -6.58 4.33 -5.44
C THR A 16 -6.47 4.10 -3.93
N GLN A 17 -5.90 2.96 -3.57
CA GLN A 17 -5.55 2.66 -2.18
C GLN A 17 -4.03 2.77 -2.01
N CYS A 18 -3.60 3.33 -0.88
CA CYS A 18 -2.18 3.47 -0.56
C CYS A 18 -1.88 2.83 0.79
N ASN A 19 -0.68 2.27 0.93
CA ASN A 19 -0.23 1.62 2.15
C ASN A 19 0.48 2.57 3.14
N SER A 20 0.70 3.83 2.77
CA SER A 20 1.33 4.84 3.62
C SER A 20 0.83 6.24 3.31
N GLU A 21 0.98 7.16 4.27
CA GLU A 21 0.64 8.57 4.11
C GLU A 21 1.50 9.23 3.00
N LEU A 22 2.80 8.91 2.96
CA LEU A 22 3.71 9.42 1.92
C LEU A 22 3.26 9.03 0.51
N ASN A 23 2.80 7.78 0.34
CA ASN A 23 2.28 7.30 -0.94
C ASN A 23 0.95 8.00 -1.29
N MET A 24 0.08 8.23 -0.30
CA MET A 24 -1.15 8.98 -0.53
C MET A 24 -0.87 10.44 -0.94
N LYS A 25 0.06 11.13 -0.27
CA LYS A 25 0.51 12.48 -0.66
C LYS A 25 1.07 12.51 -2.09
N SER A 26 1.85 11.49 -2.46
CA SER A 26 2.36 11.36 -3.82
C SER A 26 1.26 11.13 -4.86
N HIS A 27 0.23 10.37 -4.53
CA HIS A 27 -0.92 10.15 -5.39
C HIS A 27 -1.74 11.43 -5.56
N LEU A 28 -2.04 12.14 -4.47
CA LEU A 28 -2.76 13.41 -4.48
C LEU A 28 -2.04 14.48 -5.34
N GLY A 29 -0.72 14.56 -5.25
CA GLY A 29 0.05 15.47 -6.09
C GLY A 29 0.06 15.10 -7.57
N ALA A 30 0.08 13.81 -7.90
CA ALA A 30 0.14 13.36 -9.29
C ALA A 30 -1.22 13.41 -10.00
N MET A 31 -2.30 13.04 -9.30
CA MET A 31 -3.62 12.82 -9.92
C MET A 31 -4.62 13.95 -9.65
N HIS A 32 -4.39 14.75 -8.60
CA HIS A 32 -5.35 15.76 -8.14
C HIS A 32 -4.77 17.17 -8.08
N ASN A 33 -3.56 17.40 -8.63
CA ASN A 33 -2.87 18.70 -8.58
C ASN A 33 -2.75 19.23 -7.13
N MET A 34 -2.52 18.33 -6.16
CA MET A 34 -2.38 18.65 -4.74
C MET A 34 -0.95 18.36 -4.28
N GLY A 35 -0.07 19.35 -4.44
CA GLY A 35 1.32 19.29 -4.03
C GLY A 35 1.64 20.35 -2.98
N PRO A 36 2.70 20.17 -2.16
CA PRO A 36 3.17 21.24 -1.30
C PRO A 36 3.91 22.32 -2.10
N TYR A 37 4.30 22.04 -3.36
CA TYR A 37 4.93 23.00 -4.26
C TYR A 37 3.91 23.55 -5.25
N GLU A 38 3.94 24.87 -5.48
CA GLU A 38 3.17 25.55 -6.52
C GLU A 38 4.09 26.38 -7.43
N CYS A 39 3.69 26.50 -8.69
CA CYS A 39 4.42 27.30 -9.66
C CYS A 39 4.01 28.78 -9.54
N LEU A 40 4.99 29.66 -9.31
CA LEU A 40 4.79 31.11 -9.13
C LEU A 40 4.53 31.86 -10.44
N VAL A 41 4.67 31.21 -11.60
CA VAL A 41 4.40 31.90 -12.86
C VAL A 41 2.91 32.19 -12.98
N THR A 42 2.60 33.47 -13.21
CA THR A 42 1.23 33.98 -13.24
C THR A 42 0.41 33.22 -14.28
N GLY A 43 -0.74 32.70 -13.87
CA GLY A 43 -1.64 31.92 -14.73
C GLY A 43 -1.34 30.42 -14.82
N CYS A 44 -0.25 29.92 -14.21
CA CYS A 44 0.10 28.51 -14.27
C CYS A 44 -0.80 27.62 -13.39
N GLY A 45 -0.92 27.95 -12.09
CA GLY A 45 -1.75 27.21 -11.12
C GLY A 45 -1.36 25.74 -10.89
N ARG A 46 -0.24 25.26 -11.45
CA ARG A 46 0.21 23.87 -11.27
C ARG A 46 0.84 23.65 -9.91
N ARG A 47 0.60 22.47 -9.36
CA ARG A 47 1.13 21.98 -8.10
C ARG A 47 1.68 20.57 -8.25
N THR A 48 2.62 20.22 -7.40
CA THR A 48 3.41 18.99 -7.53
C THR A 48 3.92 18.51 -6.18
N ASN A 49 4.04 17.19 -6.00
CA ASN A 49 4.49 16.61 -4.73
C ASN A 49 6.02 16.59 -4.54
N ARG A 50 6.81 16.70 -5.62
CA ARG A 50 8.27 16.59 -5.55
C ARG A 50 8.93 17.71 -6.31
N GLU A 51 10.02 18.24 -5.80
CA GLU A 51 10.79 19.30 -6.44
C GLU A 51 11.53 18.82 -7.71
N ASP A 52 12.06 17.60 -7.66
CA ASP A 52 12.91 17.00 -8.70
C ASP A 52 12.16 16.56 -9.96
N ARG A 53 10.86 16.25 -9.87
CA ARG A 53 10.03 15.85 -11.01
C ARG A 53 9.44 17.03 -11.77
N ASN A 54 9.75 18.24 -11.35
CA ASN A 54 9.03 19.42 -11.79
C ASN A 54 9.40 19.89 -13.19
N GLU A 55 10.63 19.72 -13.61
CA GLU A 55 11.03 20.09 -14.98
C GLU A 55 10.39 19.12 -15.99
N LYS A 56 10.33 17.82 -15.67
CA LYS A 56 9.86 16.79 -16.61
C LYS A 56 8.34 16.82 -16.83
N ASN A 57 7.55 17.11 -15.80
CA ASN A 57 6.09 17.13 -15.89
C ASN A 57 5.51 18.51 -16.23
N HIS A 58 6.37 19.52 -16.35
CA HIS A 58 6.04 20.90 -16.68
C HIS A 58 6.63 21.33 -18.05
N MET A 59 6.64 20.38 -19.00
CA MET A 59 7.13 20.55 -20.38
C MET A 59 6.02 20.29 -21.42
N ARG A 60 4.88 20.96 -21.29
CA ARG A 60 4.07 21.24 -22.48
C ARG A 60 4.66 22.47 -23.21
N PRO A 61 4.51 22.59 -24.53
CA PRO A 61 5.25 23.57 -25.36
C PRO A 61 4.91 25.06 -25.15
N SER A 62 4.12 25.41 -24.12
CA SER A 62 3.79 26.79 -23.73
C SER A 62 4.55 27.24 -22.47
N ASP A 63 5.45 26.41 -21.96
CA ASP A 63 5.89 26.50 -20.56
C ASP A 63 7.07 27.45 -20.35
N HIS A 64 6.79 28.44 -19.52
CA HIS A 64 7.72 29.30 -18.81
C HIS A 64 8.73 28.50 -17.95
N PRO A 65 9.88 29.08 -17.57
CA PRO A 65 10.74 28.48 -16.54
C PRO A 65 9.93 28.32 -15.26
N ALA A 66 9.74 27.08 -14.82
CA ALA A 66 8.93 26.79 -13.65
C ALA A 66 9.64 27.31 -12.39
N GLN A 67 8.98 28.20 -11.66
CA GLN A 67 9.47 28.74 -10.39
C GLN A 67 8.68 28.12 -9.26
N TRP A 68 9.26 27.15 -8.56
CA TRP A 68 8.56 26.42 -7.51
C TRP A 68 8.75 27.09 -6.17
N HIS A 69 7.62 27.33 -5.50
CA HIS A 69 7.61 27.73 -4.11
C HIS A 69 6.87 26.69 -3.29
N ARG A 70 7.23 26.53 -2.01
CA ARG A 70 6.61 25.57 -1.10
C ARG A 70 5.86 26.29 0.02
N PRO A 71 4.65 26.82 -0.22
CA PRO A 71 3.86 27.43 0.83
C PRO A 71 3.55 26.41 1.92
N GLN A 72 3.81 26.78 3.18
CA GLN A 72 3.49 25.93 4.33
C GLN A 72 1.99 25.59 4.38
N ALA A 73 1.13 26.53 3.95
CA ALA A 73 -0.32 26.32 3.86
C ALA A 73 -0.70 25.14 2.95
N LEU A 74 -0.04 24.99 1.79
CA LEU A 74 -0.29 23.87 0.87
C LEU A 74 0.21 22.55 1.43
N ALA A 75 1.38 22.55 2.09
CA ALA A 75 1.89 21.36 2.77
C ALA A 75 0.94 20.88 3.89
N ASN A 76 0.37 21.82 4.64
CA ASN A 76 -0.63 21.54 5.67
C ASN A 76 -1.93 21.01 5.06
N ALA A 77 -2.41 21.63 3.97
CA ALA A 77 -3.61 21.17 3.26
C ALA A 77 -3.46 19.75 2.71
N LEU A 78 -2.33 19.44 2.07
CA LEU A 78 -2.02 18.09 1.58
C LEU A 78 -1.98 17.05 2.71
N THR A 79 -1.47 17.43 3.89
CA THR A 79 -1.43 16.54 5.06
C THR A 79 -2.82 16.28 5.64
N ARG A 80 -3.68 17.31 5.69
CA ARG A 80 -5.09 17.14 6.09
C ARG A 80 -5.83 16.20 5.14
N GLU A 81 -5.66 16.38 3.84
CA GLU A 81 -6.34 15.54 2.84
C GLU A 81 -5.88 14.07 2.92
N ALA A 82 -4.57 13.83 3.05
CA ALA A 82 -4.04 12.48 3.25
C ALA A 82 -4.60 11.83 4.54
N SER A 83 -4.76 12.62 5.61
CA SER A 83 -5.36 12.17 6.87
C SER A 83 -6.85 11.85 6.71
N ALA A 84 -7.60 12.65 5.96
CA ALA A 84 -9.00 12.38 5.63
C ALA A 84 -9.14 11.08 4.82
N CYS A 85 -8.25 10.83 3.86
CA CYS A 85 -8.19 9.58 3.10
C CYS A 85 -7.92 8.35 4.00
N ARG A 86 -7.12 8.51 5.07
CA ARG A 86 -6.90 7.47 6.08
C ARG A 86 -8.16 7.22 6.90
N GLN A 87 -8.81 8.27 7.38
CA GLN A 87 -10.02 8.16 8.19
C GLN A 87 -11.16 7.51 7.39
N ALA A 88 -11.33 7.90 6.12
CA ALA A 88 -12.29 7.26 5.23
C ALA A 88 -12.01 5.77 5.03
N PHE A 89 -10.73 5.37 4.92
CA PHE A 89 -10.36 3.96 4.87
C PHE A 89 -10.74 3.25 6.18
N VAL A 90 -10.38 3.80 7.34
CA VAL A 90 -10.71 3.21 8.64
C VAL A 90 -12.21 3.08 8.84
N ALA A 91 -12.99 4.13 8.54
CA ALA A 91 -14.44 4.10 8.65
C ALA A 91 -15.09 3.04 7.74
N ALA A 92 -14.58 2.89 6.51
CA ALA A 92 -15.08 1.88 5.57
C ALA A 92 -14.74 0.44 5.97
N HIS A 93 -13.75 0.23 6.83
CA HIS A 93 -13.32 -1.09 7.33
C HIS A 93 -13.62 -1.29 8.81
N ALA A 94 -14.22 -0.31 9.49
CA ALA A 94 -14.69 -0.47 10.84
C ALA A 94 -15.85 -1.48 10.79
N LEU A 95 -15.71 -2.57 11.54
CA LEU A 95 -16.83 -3.46 11.75
C LEU A 95 -17.96 -2.64 12.37
N PRO A 96 -19.22 -2.85 11.95
CA PRO A 96 -20.34 -2.24 12.64
C PRO A 96 -20.19 -2.56 14.13
N PRO A 97 -20.43 -1.59 15.02
CA PRO A 97 -20.42 -1.88 16.45
C PRO A 97 -21.32 -3.09 16.67
N PRO A 98 -20.89 -4.09 17.47
CA PRO A 98 -21.71 -5.26 17.73
C PRO A 98 -23.08 -4.73 18.13
N ALA A 99 -24.10 -5.09 17.34
CA ALA A 99 -25.46 -4.65 17.59
C ALA A 99 -25.69 -4.92 19.07
N ALA A 100 -25.86 -3.85 19.87
CA ALA A 100 -26.04 -3.99 21.30
C ALA A 100 -27.19 -4.98 21.42
N ALA A 101 -26.88 -6.19 21.91
CA ALA A 101 -27.87 -7.21 22.11
C ALA A 101 -28.93 -6.50 22.95
N GLN A 102 -30.11 -6.28 22.37
CA GLN A 102 -31.21 -5.65 23.07
C GLN A 102 -31.40 -6.55 24.28
N ALA A 103 -30.89 -6.09 25.42
CA ALA A 103 -31.10 -6.79 26.67
C ALA A 103 -32.62 -6.95 26.75
N PRO A 104 -33.14 -8.19 26.89
CA PRO A 104 -34.56 -8.41 26.95
C PRO A 104 -35.11 -7.43 27.96
N ALA A 105 -36.06 -6.59 27.53
CA ALA A 105 -36.63 -5.53 28.30
C ALA A 105 -37.03 -6.10 29.67
N ALA A 106 -36.22 -5.83 30.69
CA ALA A 106 -36.58 -6.13 32.05
C ALA A 106 -37.84 -5.31 32.30
N ALA A 107 -38.95 -6.00 32.53
CA ALA A 107 -40.24 -5.38 32.79
C ALA A 107 -40.05 -4.30 33.86
N ALA A 108 -40.24 -3.05 33.46
CA ALA A 108 -40.13 -1.91 34.34
C ALA A 108 -41.19 -2.06 35.44
N LEU A 109 -40.74 -2.19 36.69
CA LEU A 109 -41.61 -1.92 37.83
C LEU A 109 -41.95 -0.42 37.83
N PRO A 110 -43.19 -0.04 38.18
CA PRO A 110 -43.60 1.36 38.21
C PRO A 110 -42.80 2.11 39.29
N SER A 111 -42.01 3.09 38.87
CA SER A 111 -41.37 4.03 39.80
C SER A 111 -42.38 5.10 40.23
N PRO A 112 -42.33 5.55 41.49
CA PRO A 112 -43.26 6.53 42.04
C PRO A 112 -43.01 7.93 41.47
N VAL A 113 -44.13 8.64 41.27
CA VAL A 113 -44.23 10.04 40.85
C VAL A 113 -43.49 10.93 41.85
N ALA A 114 -42.43 11.60 41.39
CA ALA A 114 -41.80 12.71 42.11
C ALA A 114 -42.05 14.01 41.35
N ALA A 115 -42.49 15.02 42.10
CA ALA A 115 -42.98 16.31 41.64
C ALA A 115 -41.94 17.13 40.87
N GLN A 116 -42.39 17.77 39.80
CA GLN A 116 -41.66 18.77 39.03
C GLN A 116 -41.54 20.08 39.82
N VAL A 117 -40.33 20.64 39.87
CA VAL A 117 -40.06 22.04 40.25
C VAL A 117 -39.28 22.68 39.09
N PRO A 118 -39.76 23.80 38.50
CA PRO A 118 -38.98 24.58 37.53
C PRO A 118 -37.99 25.51 38.27
N PRO A 119 -36.84 25.87 37.68
CA PRO A 119 -36.80 27.23 37.11
C PRO A 119 -35.81 27.49 35.96
N ALA A 120 -35.97 28.72 35.43
CA ALA A 120 -34.98 29.68 34.95
C ALA A 120 -34.45 29.57 33.50
N ALA A 121 -34.94 30.52 32.71
CA ALA A 121 -34.40 30.95 31.43
C ALA A 121 -32.97 31.50 31.56
N ALA A 122 -32.11 31.17 30.60
CA ALA A 122 -30.85 31.86 30.36
C ALA A 122 -30.73 32.24 28.88
N GLN A 123 -30.22 33.44 28.68
CA GLN A 123 -30.36 34.28 27.50
C GLN A 123 -29.39 33.92 26.37
N VAL A 124 -29.86 34.20 25.16
CA VAL A 124 -29.15 34.23 23.89
C VAL A 124 -28.18 35.40 23.83
N SER A 125 -26.93 35.14 23.40
CA SER A 125 -26.07 36.15 22.78
C SER A 125 -25.92 35.83 21.31
N ALA A 126 -26.60 36.60 20.47
CA ALA A 126 -26.43 36.63 19.03
C ALA A 126 -25.11 37.35 18.70
N VAL A 127 -24.27 36.73 17.88
CA VAL A 127 -23.14 37.39 17.24
C VAL A 127 -23.57 37.72 15.81
N ASP A 128 -23.56 39.01 15.52
CA ASP A 128 -23.83 39.65 14.25
C ASP A 128 -22.77 39.24 13.21
N MET A 129 -23.18 38.73 12.04
CA MET A 129 -22.31 38.56 10.87
C MET A 129 -22.95 39.28 9.66
N PRO A 130 -22.17 40.08 8.90
CA PRO A 130 -22.67 40.80 7.74
C PRO A 130 -22.87 39.88 6.51
N PRO A 131 -23.77 40.24 5.58
CA PRO A 131 -24.10 39.41 4.43
C PRO A 131 -23.07 39.59 3.31
N LEU A 132 -22.63 38.47 2.70
CA LEU A 132 -21.97 38.47 1.41
C LEU A 132 -22.93 37.92 0.35
N ALA A 133 -23.21 38.77 -0.63
CA ALA A 133 -24.13 38.54 -1.71
C ALA A 133 -23.61 37.50 -2.73
N GLY A 134 -24.48 36.57 -3.08
CA GLY A 134 -24.80 36.21 -4.47
C GLY A 134 -23.75 35.48 -5.29
N LEU A 135 -23.87 34.15 -5.38
CA LEU A 135 -23.65 33.41 -6.63
C LEU A 135 -24.66 32.26 -6.72
N ALA A 136 -25.58 32.38 -7.67
CA ALA A 136 -26.51 31.33 -8.07
C ALA A 136 -25.73 30.25 -8.86
N VAL A 137 -25.89 28.98 -8.49
CA VAL A 137 -25.40 27.84 -9.27
C VAL A 137 -26.59 26.94 -9.57
N SER A 138 -26.87 26.82 -10.87
CA SER A 138 -27.91 25.99 -11.46
C SER A 138 -27.61 24.50 -11.29
N THR A 139 -28.62 23.75 -10.83
CA THR A 139 -28.70 22.29 -10.82
C THR A 139 -29.04 21.74 -12.22
N PRO A 140 -28.32 20.74 -12.74
CA PRO A 140 -28.80 19.93 -13.86
C PRO A 140 -29.47 18.61 -13.39
N PRO A 141 -30.36 18.02 -14.21
CA PRO A 141 -31.23 16.91 -13.83
C PRO A 141 -30.60 15.52 -14.02
N ALA A 142 -31.22 14.57 -13.33
CA ALA A 142 -30.92 13.15 -13.29
C ALA A 142 -31.27 12.40 -14.60
N ALA A 143 -30.41 11.47 -15.01
CA ALA A 143 -30.76 10.18 -15.63
C ALA A 143 -29.49 9.38 -15.97
N ALA A 144 -29.36 8.16 -15.45
CA ALA A 144 -28.73 7.04 -16.16
C ALA A 144 -28.97 5.70 -15.44
N GLN A 145 -29.26 4.70 -16.24
CA GLN A 145 -29.76 3.36 -15.91
C GLN A 145 -28.67 2.47 -15.29
N ALA A 146 -29.06 1.64 -14.32
CA ALA A 146 -28.20 0.62 -13.72
C ALA A 146 -28.29 -0.70 -14.51
N HIS A 147 -27.20 -1.11 -15.15
CA HIS A 147 -27.03 -2.47 -15.62
C HIS A 147 -26.41 -3.32 -14.52
N VAL A 148 -27.17 -4.30 -14.03
CA VAL A 148 -26.72 -5.34 -13.10
C VAL A 148 -25.97 -6.39 -13.91
N ILE A 149 -24.66 -6.51 -13.70
CA ILE A 149 -23.85 -7.63 -14.18
C ILE A 149 -23.53 -8.48 -12.95
N ALA A 150 -24.02 -9.73 -12.95
CA ALA A 150 -23.74 -10.70 -11.91
C ALA A 150 -22.26 -11.10 -11.90
N ALA A 151 -21.62 -11.02 -10.74
CA ALA A 151 -20.24 -11.45 -10.54
C ALA A 151 -20.16 -12.99 -10.41
N PRO A 152 -19.17 -13.65 -11.04
CA PRO A 152 -18.93 -15.07 -10.81
C PRO A 152 -18.34 -15.32 -9.42
N ALA A 153 -18.71 -16.47 -8.84
CA ALA A 153 -18.33 -16.91 -7.50
C ALA A 153 -16.81 -17.14 -7.37
N PRO A 154 -16.21 -16.88 -6.19
CA PRO A 154 -14.81 -17.14 -5.93
C PRO A 154 -14.56 -18.65 -5.83
N VAL A 155 -13.65 -19.16 -6.67
CA VAL A 155 -13.11 -20.52 -6.57
C VAL A 155 -12.19 -20.57 -5.35
N ALA A 156 -12.57 -21.33 -4.33
CA ALA A 156 -11.75 -21.62 -3.17
C ALA A 156 -10.66 -22.64 -3.53
N GLY A 157 -9.42 -22.18 -3.67
CA GLY A 157 -8.25 -23.06 -3.74
C GLY A 157 -7.71 -23.37 -2.34
N PRO A 158 -7.36 -24.63 -2.01
CA PRO A 158 -6.72 -24.98 -0.75
C PRO A 158 -5.20 -24.86 -0.90
N SER A 159 -4.61 -23.75 -0.47
CA SER A 159 -3.17 -23.65 -0.24
C SER A 159 -2.94 -23.38 1.25
N THR A 160 -3.00 -24.42 2.06
CA THR A 160 -2.55 -24.35 3.46
C THR A 160 -1.03 -24.17 3.45
N PRO A 161 -0.49 -23.04 3.96
CA PRO A 161 0.95 -22.88 4.10
C PRO A 161 1.51 -23.96 5.04
N PRO A 162 2.79 -24.36 4.87
CA PRO A 162 3.44 -25.26 5.81
C PRO A 162 3.32 -24.71 7.24
N THR A 163 2.93 -25.57 8.18
CA THR A 163 2.57 -25.25 9.56
C THR A 163 3.57 -24.26 10.17
N ALA A 164 3.08 -23.05 10.48
CA ALA A 164 3.88 -21.99 11.06
C ALA A 164 4.29 -22.34 12.50
N PRO A 165 5.57 -22.18 12.89
CA PRO A 165 6.00 -22.30 14.28
C PRO A 165 5.47 -21.14 15.15
N ALA A 166 5.37 -21.38 16.47
CA ALA A 166 4.79 -20.47 17.46
C ALA A 166 5.44 -19.06 17.47
N GLN A 167 4.61 -18.03 17.57
CA GLN A 167 4.96 -16.60 17.44
C GLN A 167 6.10 -16.14 18.39
N GLY A 168 7.09 -15.44 17.84
CA GLY A 168 8.19 -14.80 18.59
C GLY A 168 7.93 -13.32 18.95
N PRO A 169 8.77 -12.70 19.82
CA PRO A 169 8.55 -11.37 20.41
C PRO A 169 8.59 -10.18 19.43
N SER A 170 7.81 -9.13 19.75
CA SER A 170 7.37 -8.00 18.92
C SER A 170 8.27 -6.74 18.96
N GLY A 171 9.55 -6.87 18.64
CA GLY A 171 10.46 -5.73 18.42
C GLY A 171 10.90 -5.58 16.95
N GLY A 172 11.15 -4.35 16.46
CA GLY A 172 11.63 -4.10 15.09
C GLY A 172 13.14 -4.30 14.86
N ALA A 173 13.98 -3.95 15.84
CA ALA A 173 15.42 -4.24 15.84
C ALA A 173 15.76 -5.74 15.70
N PRO A 174 15.06 -6.68 16.38
CA PRO A 174 15.33 -8.11 16.23
C PRO A 174 14.95 -8.66 14.85
N THR A 175 14.01 -8.05 14.12
CA THR A 175 13.64 -8.53 12.78
C THR A 175 14.76 -8.28 11.77
N ARG A 176 15.44 -7.12 11.82
CA ARG A 176 16.57 -6.85 10.93
C ARG A 176 17.74 -7.79 11.19
N ALA A 177 18.11 -7.98 12.46
CA ALA A 177 19.17 -8.91 12.85
C ALA A 177 18.88 -10.35 12.38
N TYR A 178 17.62 -10.77 12.49
CA TYR A 178 17.14 -12.07 12.04
C TYR A 178 17.19 -12.25 10.51
N LEU A 179 16.82 -11.23 9.74
CA LEU A 179 16.80 -11.30 8.26
C LEU A 179 18.17 -11.12 7.61
N ASN A 180 19.12 -10.43 8.26
CA ASN A 180 20.46 -10.18 7.72
C ASN A 180 21.17 -11.43 7.16
N PRO A 181 21.29 -12.57 7.88
CA PRO A 181 21.96 -13.76 7.34
C PRO A 181 21.26 -14.31 6.08
N VAL A 182 19.93 -14.26 6.04
CA VAL A 182 19.13 -14.69 4.87
C VAL A 182 19.39 -13.77 3.68
N ALA A 183 19.41 -12.47 3.92
CA ALA A 183 19.59 -11.47 2.88
C ALA A 183 20.92 -11.64 2.14
N LEU A 184 22.00 -11.97 2.85
CA LEU A 184 23.31 -12.22 2.23
C LEU A 184 23.26 -13.37 1.22
N HIS A 185 22.71 -14.53 1.61
CA HIS A 185 22.58 -15.67 0.71
C HIS A 185 21.58 -15.38 -0.42
N MET A 186 20.45 -14.74 -0.12
CA MET A 186 19.46 -14.36 -1.14
C MET A 186 20.05 -13.46 -2.23
N MET A 187 20.85 -12.46 -1.85
CA MET A 187 21.51 -11.56 -2.81
C MET A 187 22.53 -12.28 -3.69
N GLU A 188 23.28 -13.22 -3.13
CA GLU A 188 24.21 -14.06 -3.91
C GLU A 188 23.46 -14.98 -4.90
N GLY A 189 22.35 -15.58 -4.47
CA GLY A 189 21.49 -16.37 -5.36
C GLY A 189 20.87 -15.54 -6.49
N LEU A 190 20.40 -14.33 -6.19
CA LEU A 190 19.88 -13.39 -7.18
C LEU A 190 20.94 -12.99 -8.21
N LYS A 191 22.17 -12.71 -7.77
CA LYS A 191 23.29 -12.44 -8.67
C LYS A 191 23.49 -13.59 -9.66
N ARG A 192 23.40 -14.84 -9.21
CA ARG A 192 23.47 -16.01 -10.12
C ARG A 192 22.33 -16.07 -11.11
N LEU A 193 21.10 -15.81 -10.67
CA LEU A 193 19.95 -15.76 -11.58
C LEU A 193 20.12 -14.70 -12.67
N SER A 194 20.74 -13.57 -12.36
CA SER A 194 20.97 -12.51 -13.35
C SER A 194 21.91 -12.95 -14.49
N VAL A 195 22.80 -13.91 -14.19
CA VAL A 195 23.79 -14.46 -15.12
C VAL A 195 23.23 -15.67 -15.87
N ILE A 196 22.62 -16.62 -15.16
CA ILE A 196 22.16 -17.90 -15.73
C ILE A 196 20.79 -17.76 -16.43
N ARG A 197 19.93 -16.85 -15.93
CA ARG A 197 18.56 -16.61 -16.41
C ARG A 197 17.77 -17.90 -16.68
N PRO A 198 17.60 -18.79 -15.69
CA PRO A 198 16.83 -20.01 -15.87
C PRO A 198 15.37 -19.72 -16.24
N ASP A 199 14.71 -20.70 -16.84
CA ASP A 199 13.27 -20.63 -17.14
C ASP A 199 12.42 -20.53 -15.87
N ASN A 200 12.82 -21.24 -14.80
CA ASN A 200 12.20 -21.16 -13.48
C ASN A 200 13.16 -20.56 -12.43
N PRO A 201 13.30 -19.23 -12.37
CA PRO A 201 14.22 -18.58 -11.44
C PRO A 201 13.81 -18.75 -9.98
N ARG A 202 12.52 -18.95 -9.70
CA ARG A 202 12.03 -19.18 -8.33
C ARG A 202 12.51 -20.54 -7.80
N LYS A 203 12.32 -21.59 -8.60
CA LYS A 203 12.82 -22.93 -8.27
C LYS A 203 14.32 -22.92 -8.08
N MET A 204 15.07 -22.35 -9.02
CA MET A 204 16.53 -22.30 -8.95
C MET A 204 17.04 -21.52 -7.73
N LEU A 205 16.42 -20.38 -7.38
CA LEU A 205 16.76 -19.65 -6.17
C LEU A 205 16.41 -20.44 -4.92
N GLY A 206 15.24 -21.08 -4.88
CA GLY A 206 14.83 -21.91 -3.75
C GLY A 206 15.80 -23.06 -3.48
N GLU A 207 16.15 -23.82 -4.52
CA GLU A 207 17.16 -24.88 -4.46
C GLU A 207 18.53 -24.35 -4.03
N TYR A 208 18.94 -23.18 -4.53
CA TYR A 208 20.17 -22.53 -4.11
C TYR A 208 20.18 -22.25 -2.59
N LEU A 209 19.11 -21.67 -2.04
CA LEU A 209 19.02 -21.39 -0.60
C LEU A 209 19.03 -22.68 0.24
N LEU A 210 18.42 -23.77 -0.26
CA LEU A 210 18.44 -25.07 0.40
C LEU A 210 19.84 -25.67 0.44
N ARG A 211 20.59 -25.64 -0.68
CA ARG A 211 22.00 -26.09 -0.72
C ARG A 211 22.88 -25.29 0.24
N ARG A 212 22.68 -23.97 0.28
CA ARG A 212 23.39 -23.08 1.21
C ARG A 212 23.11 -23.41 2.67
N HIS A 213 21.85 -23.67 3.00
CA HIS A 213 21.48 -24.10 4.34
C HIS A 213 22.09 -25.45 4.72
N ALA A 214 22.19 -26.38 3.77
CA ALA A 214 22.84 -27.68 3.97
C ALA A 214 24.38 -27.61 4.10
N GLY A 215 24.98 -26.41 4.04
CA GLY A 215 26.42 -26.23 4.12
C GLY A 215 27.17 -26.76 2.90
N GLN A 216 26.49 -27.00 1.78
CA GLN A 216 27.14 -27.47 0.57
C GLN A 216 28.05 -26.36 0.02
N PRO A 217 29.31 -26.66 -0.30
CA PRO A 217 30.20 -25.70 -0.92
C PRO A 217 29.59 -25.25 -2.25
N ASP A 218 29.88 -24.01 -2.64
CA ASP A 218 29.53 -23.62 -3.99
C ASP A 218 30.48 -24.33 -4.94
N ASP A 219 29.97 -25.30 -5.70
CA ASP A 219 30.62 -25.76 -6.94
C ASP A 219 30.50 -24.68 -8.05
N GLN A 220 30.74 -23.42 -7.68
CA GLN A 220 30.53 -22.23 -8.51
C GLN A 220 31.42 -22.24 -9.75
N ASP A 221 32.60 -22.84 -9.63
CA ASP A 221 33.57 -22.95 -10.71
C ASP A 221 33.16 -23.93 -11.80
N ASN A 222 32.16 -24.79 -11.54
CA ASN A 222 31.72 -25.81 -12.50
C ASN A 222 30.36 -25.52 -13.16
N ILE A 223 29.54 -24.62 -12.61
CA ILE A 223 28.14 -24.45 -13.03
C ILE A 223 27.88 -23.17 -13.83
N LEU A 224 28.78 -22.19 -13.85
CA LEU A 224 28.66 -21.10 -14.81
C LEU A 224 29.16 -21.62 -16.17
N PRO A 225 28.28 -22.00 -17.13
CA PRO A 225 28.75 -22.30 -18.47
C PRO A 225 29.54 -21.08 -18.96
N ARG A 226 30.72 -21.31 -19.55
CA ARG A 226 31.57 -20.26 -20.12
C ARG A 226 30.80 -19.31 -21.06
N ALA A 227 29.67 -19.76 -21.59
CA ALA A 227 28.70 -18.99 -22.37
C ALA A 227 28.00 -17.84 -21.62
N ALA A 228 27.98 -17.83 -20.28
CA ALA A 228 27.34 -16.76 -19.50
C ALA A 228 28.19 -15.48 -19.38
N GLN A 229 29.44 -15.49 -19.87
CA GLN A 229 30.31 -14.30 -19.91
C GLN A 229 30.01 -13.34 -21.07
N SER A 230 29.20 -13.75 -22.07
CA SER A 230 28.94 -12.96 -23.27
C SER A 230 27.47 -12.58 -23.44
N TYR A 231 26.79 -12.15 -22.38
CA TYR A 231 25.42 -11.66 -22.51
C TYR A 231 25.39 -10.16 -22.83
N THR A 232 25.05 -9.84 -24.08
CA THR A 232 24.86 -8.49 -24.63
C THR A 232 23.39 -8.06 -24.71
N GLY A 233 22.46 -8.87 -24.19
CA GLY A 233 21.04 -8.51 -24.17
C GLY A 233 20.79 -7.39 -23.17
N GLY A 234 20.46 -6.19 -23.67
CA GLY A 234 20.28 -4.95 -22.90
C GLY A 234 19.18 -4.95 -21.83
N GLU A 235 18.59 -6.09 -21.50
CA GLU A 235 17.63 -6.22 -20.40
C GLU A 235 18.37 -6.12 -19.06
N SER A 236 18.03 -5.09 -18.28
CA SER A 236 18.56 -4.91 -16.93
C SER A 236 18.11 -6.05 -16.01
N TRP A 237 18.92 -6.39 -15.00
CA TRP A 237 18.55 -7.40 -13.99
C TRP A 237 17.21 -7.08 -13.29
N ARG A 238 16.89 -5.78 -13.14
CA ARG A 238 15.62 -5.31 -12.57
C ARG A 238 14.44 -5.74 -13.43
N GLU A 239 14.54 -5.54 -14.74
CA GLU A 239 13.50 -5.92 -15.69
C GLU A 239 13.29 -7.44 -15.71
N TYR A 240 14.39 -8.21 -15.71
CA TYR A 240 14.34 -9.67 -15.59
C TYR A 240 13.61 -10.14 -14.33
N TYR A 241 13.89 -9.55 -13.16
CA TYR A 241 13.22 -9.93 -11.91
C TYR A 241 11.74 -9.53 -11.86
N HIS A 242 11.37 -8.43 -12.52
CA HIS A 242 9.97 -8.05 -12.63
C HIS A 242 9.21 -8.96 -13.59
N ARG A 243 9.78 -9.25 -14.77
CA ARG A 243 9.16 -10.12 -15.78
C ARG A 243 8.93 -11.54 -15.25
N THR A 244 9.91 -12.07 -14.51
CA THR A 244 9.83 -13.43 -13.94
C THR A 244 8.99 -13.53 -12.67
N GLY A 245 8.46 -12.41 -12.16
CA GLY A 245 7.65 -12.38 -10.94
C GLY A 245 8.40 -12.70 -9.65
N ILE A 246 9.69 -13.06 -9.70
CA ILE A 246 10.47 -13.49 -8.51
C ILE A 246 10.51 -12.42 -7.42
N ALA A 247 10.50 -11.15 -7.79
CA ALA A 247 10.48 -10.04 -6.84
C ALA A 247 9.25 -10.06 -5.92
N LEU A 248 8.08 -10.45 -6.43
CA LEU A 248 6.84 -10.54 -5.64
C LEU A 248 6.94 -11.62 -4.57
N TYR A 249 7.40 -12.81 -4.96
CA TYR A 249 7.58 -13.95 -4.05
C TYR A 249 8.67 -13.71 -3.00
N LEU A 250 9.73 -12.98 -3.35
CA LEU A 250 10.74 -12.59 -2.37
C LEU A 250 10.18 -11.60 -1.34
N VAL A 251 9.40 -10.61 -1.77
CA VAL A 251 8.75 -9.67 -0.83
C VAL A 251 7.77 -10.41 0.07
N GLU A 252 7.00 -11.35 -0.47
CA GLU A 252 6.05 -12.14 0.32
C GLU A 252 6.75 -13.12 1.27
N GLY A 253 7.74 -13.87 0.80
CA GLY A 253 8.54 -14.79 1.63
C GLY A 253 9.25 -14.05 2.77
N ASN A 254 9.84 -12.88 2.50
CA ASN A 254 10.45 -12.05 3.55
C ASN A 254 9.42 -11.52 4.56
N ARG A 255 8.18 -11.23 4.12
CA ARG A 255 7.09 -10.86 5.03
C ARG A 255 6.75 -12.02 5.97
N TYR A 256 6.69 -13.26 5.46
CA TYR A 256 6.45 -14.43 6.29
C TYR A 256 7.61 -14.71 7.25
N LEU A 257 8.86 -14.61 6.81
CA LEU A 257 10.03 -14.72 7.69
C LEU A 257 9.99 -13.69 8.82
N ALA A 258 9.65 -12.43 8.51
CA ALA A 258 9.56 -11.37 9.51
C ALA A 258 8.45 -11.62 10.54
N HIS A 259 7.34 -12.23 10.11
CA HIS A 259 6.18 -12.49 10.96
C HIS A 259 6.35 -13.74 11.83
N TYR A 260 6.73 -14.87 11.22
CA TYR A 260 6.79 -16.17 11.90
C TYR A 260 8.15 -16.48 12.53
N LYS A 261 9.22 -15.84 12.07
CA LYS A 261 10.59 -16.04 12.57
C LYS A 261 10.96 -17.53 12.76
N PRO A 262 10.82 -18.39 11.72
CA PRO A 262 11.22 -19.80 11.82
C PRO A 262 12.67 -19.98 12.29
N GLN A 263 12.98 -21.08 12.98
CA GLN A 263 14.34 -21.34 13.48
C GLN A 263 15.38 -21.44 12.35
N GLU A 264 14.96 -21.97 11.19
CA GLU A 264 15.82 -22.14 10.00
C GLU A 264 15.31 -21.26 8.84
N PRO A 265 15.53 -19.93 8.88
CA PRO A 265 14.91 -19.02 7.91
C PRO A 265 15.34 -19.27 6.46
N LEU A 266 16.60 -19.63 6.25
CA LEU A 266 17.14 -19.88 4.92
C LEU A 266 16.49 -21.11 4.28
N LYS A 267 16.37 -22.19 5.05
CA LYS A 267 15.68 -23.42 4.64
C LYS A 267 14.20 -23.15 4.35
N TRP A 268 13.54 -22.44 5.25
CA TRP A 268 12.12 -22.11 5.12
C TRP A 268 11.86 -21.30 3.85
N LEU A 269 12.66 -20.26 3.58
CA LEU A 269 12.53 -19.46 2.37
C LEU A 269 12.83 -20.27 1.10
N GLY A 270 13.83 -21.15 1.16
CA GLY A 270 14.13 -22.09 0.07
C GLY A 270 12.94 -23.00 -0.26
N GLN A 271 12.34 -23.62 0.76
CA GLN A 271 11.14 -24.45 0.60
C GLN A 271 9.96 -23.64 0.06
N TYR A 272 9.72 -22.46 0.63
CA TYR A 272 8.65 -21.55 0.18
C TYR A 272 8.76 -21.25 -1.32
N LEU A 273 9.95 -20.90 -1.81
CA LEU A 273 10.17 -20.60 -3.23
C LEU A 273 10.00 -21.82 -4.14
N VAL A 274 10.46 -22.99 -3.72
CA VAL A 274 10.30 -24.24 -4.49
C VAL A 274 8.82 -24.63 -4.57
N THR A 275 8.10 -24.62 -3.45
CA THR A 275 6.67 -24.99 -3.42
C THR A 275 5.84 -24.08 -4.31
N HIS A 276 6.05 -22.76 -4.27
CA HIS A 276 5.29 -21.82 -5.11
C HIS A 276 5.82 -21.72 -6.55
N SER A 277 6.93 -22.39 -6.88
CA SER A 277 7.48 -22.37 -8.24
C SER A 277 6.59 -23.09 -9.25
N ALA A 278 5.84 -24.10 -8.82
CA ALA A 278 4.94 -24.89 -9.66
C ALA A 278 3.69 -24.09 -10.10
N GLU A 279 3.30 -23.07 -9.34
CA GLU A 279 2.06 -22.30 -9.58
C GLU A 279 2.11 -21.38 -10.81
N HIS A 280 3.28 -21.16 -11.44
CA HIS A 280 3.37 -20.41 -12.72
C HIS A 280 3.66 -21.30 -13.94
N GLU A 281 3.82 -22.61 -13.76
CA GLU A 281 4.12 -23.51 -14.89
C GLU A 281 2.85 -23.94 -15.66
N GLY A 282 1.66 -23.49 -15.25
CA GLY A 282 0.37 -23.71 -15.93
C GLY A 282 -0.30 -22.40 -16.34
#